data_AF-A0A969HJB6-F1
#
_entry.id   AF-A0A969HJB6-F1
#
_cell.length_a   1.000
_cell.length_b   1.000
_cell.length_c   1.000
_cell.angle_alpha   90.00
_cell.angle_beta   90.00
_cell.angle_gamma   90.00
#
_symmetry.space_group_name_H-M   'P 1'
#
loop_
_entity.id
_entity.type
_entity.pdbx_description
1 polymer ?
#
loop_
_entity_poly.entity_id
_entity_poly.type
_entity_poly.pdbx_seq_one_letter_code
_entity_poly.pdbx_strand_id
1 'polypeptide(L)'
;MLKKIFLFFVPSLFSLTVQAQEKDTVKVGIFITSLYDMSLPDNSFKADFWLWFNYRNDSLNMLESTEIINAKEVEIQIPSVEKKNDINWAAQKYQVVLKKQWNIEHFPFDKQNLEIFLEEAVSDTSILYLVVDKKNSRLAEQVNIQGWKIRSFEINSGVSLYHTTYGDPVLSGESAYAHAKVQIWMTTQSTSPW
;
A
#
# COMPACT_ATOMS: atom_id res chain seq x y z
N MET A 1 -77.34 22.32 -14.08
CA MET A 1 -76.23 21.55 -14.69
C MET A 1 -74.92 22.02 -14.08
N LEU A 2 -74.31 21.25 -13.19
CA LEU A 2 -73.03 21.58 -12.54
C LEU A 2 -71.97 20.59 -13.03
N LYS A 3 -70.97 21.05 -13.80
CA LYS A 3 -69.84 20.21 -14.25
C LYS A 3 -68.81 20.10 -13.14
N LYS A 4 -68.67 18.91 -12.54
CA LYS A 4 -67.55 18.57 -11.65
C LYS A 4 -66.30 18.32 -12.51
N ILE A 5 -65.27 19.16 -12.34
CA ILE A 5 -63.94 18.95 -12.92
C ILE A 5 -63.17 18.05 -11.95
N PHE A 6 -62.80 16.86 -12.41
CA PHE A 6 -61.89 15.96 -11.69
C PHE A 6 -60.47 16.30 -12.12
N LEU A 7 -59.68 16.90 -11.22
CA LEU A 7 -58.23 17.06 -11.42
C LEU A 7 -57.57 15.71 -11.09
N PHE A 8 -57.06 15.02 -12.10
CA PHE A 8 -56.18 13.85 -11.92
C PHE A 8 -54.79 14.34 -11.54
N PHE A 9 -54.40 14.16 -10.29
CA PHE A 9 -53.03 14.37 -9.81
C PHE A 9 -52.21 13.12 -10.18
N VAL A 10 -51.39 13.21 -11.22
CA VAL A 10 -50.45 12.14 -11.59
C VAL A 10 -49.18 12.34 -10.75
N PRO A 11 -48.83 11.42 -9.84
CA PRO A 11 -47.58 11.53 -9.11
C PRO A 11 -46.42 11.25 -10.07
N SER A 12 -45.61 12.27 -10.36
CA SER A 12 -44.32 12.08 -11.04
C SER A 12 -43.41 11.27 -10.13
N LEU A 13 -43.17 10.01 -10.52
CA LEU A 13 -42.14 9.16 -9.95
C LEU A 13 -40.77 9.74 -10.33
N PHE A 14 -40.17 10.52 -9.44
CA PHE A 14 -38.75 10.83 -9.52
C PHE A 14 -37.96 9.58 -9.14
N SER A 15 -37.44 8.87 -10.14
CA SER A 15 -36.45 7.82 -9.92
C SER A 15 -35.14 8.49 -9.51
N LEU A 16 -34.79 8.40 -8.22
CA LEU A 16 -33.43 8.68 -7.75
C LEU A 16 -32.52 7.57 -8.30
N THR A 17 -31.79 7.85 -9.36
CA THR A 17 -30.66 7.03 -9.77
C THR A 17 -29.56 7.22 -8.73
N VAL A 18 -29.35 6.22 -7.88
CA VAL A 18 -28.15 6.13 -7.05
C VAL A 18 -26.98 5.89 -8.01
N GLN A 19 -26.24 6.96 -8.32
CA GLN A 19 -24.98 6.85 -9.04
C GLN A 19 -24.02 6.10 -8.09
N ALA A 20 -23.68 4.86 -8.40
CA ALA A 20 -22.61 4.17 -7.69
C ALA A 20 -21.33 5.02 -7.85
N GLN A 21 -20.78 5.51 -6.74
CA GLN A 21 -19.52 6.25 -6.77
C GLN A 21 -18.45 5.29 -7.30
N GLU A 22 -17.87 5.64 -8.45
CA GLU A 22 -16.75 4.88 -9.01
C GLU A 22 -15.60 4.96 -8.01
N LYS A 23 -15.08 3.80 -7.60
CA LYS A 23 -14.05 3.70 -6.57
C LYS A 23 -12.77 4.36 -7.05
N ASP A 24 -12.12 5.10 -6.18
CA ASP A 24 -10.89 5.77 -6.53
C ASP A 24 -9.77 4.77 -6.81
N THR A 25 -9.00 5.04 -7.85
CA THR A 25 -7.81 4.25 -8.16
C THR A 25 -6.58 5.08 -7.84
N VAL A 26 -5.78 4.60 -6.89
CA VAL A 26 -4.53 5.23 -6.49
C VAL A 26 -3.37 4.40 -7.03
N LYS A 27 -2.52 5.03 -7.84
CA LYS A 27 -1.32 4.37 -8.35
C LYS A 27 -0.17 4.56 -7.35
N VAL A 28 0.40 3.47 -6.83
CA VAL A 28 1.46 3.49 -5.83
C VAL A 28 2.77 2.94 -6.38
N GLY A 29 3.91 3.55 -6.05
CA GLY A 29 5.21 3.01 -6.41
C GLY A 29 6.28 3.31 -5.36
N ILE A 30 7.37 2.54 -5.43
CA ILE A 30 8.45 2.58 -4.43
C ILE A 30 9.83 2.56 -5.09
N PHE A 31 10.77 3.32 -4.54
CA PHE A 31 12.17 3.28 -4.91
C PHE A 31 13.03 3.06 -3.68
N ILE A 32 13.55 1.84 -3.54
CA ILE A 32 14.36 1.45 -2.39
C ILE A 32 15.78 1.91 -2.58
N THR A 33 16.24 2.80 -1.71
CA THR A 33 17.57 3.42 -1.77
C THR A 33 18.60 2.68 -0.93
N SER A 34 18.19 1.97 0.13
CA SER A 34 19.08 1.21 0.99
C SER A 34 18.35 0.03 1.66
N LEU A 35 19.10 -1.03 1.94
CA LEU A 35 18.71 -2.18 2.76
C LEU A 35 19.91 -2.52 3.64
N TYR A 36 19.77 -2.45 4.95
CA TYR A 36 20.89 -2.55 5.89
C TYR A 36 20.45 -3.06 7.27
N ASP A 37 21.41 -3.21 8.18
CA ASP A 37 21.19 -3.66 9.57
C ASP A 37 20.31 -4.92 9.69
N MET A 38 20.68 -5.97 8.94
CA MET A 38 20.03 -7.28 9.01
C MET A 38 20.29 -7.92 10.39
N SER A 39 19.32 -7.83 11.31
CA SER A 39 19.44 -8.30 12.69
C SER A 39 18.64 -9.58 12.91
N LEU A 40 19.36 -10.69 13.07
CA LEU A 40 18.81 -11.97 13.51
C LEU A 40 18.29 -11.90 14.96
N PRO A 41 19.06 -11.38 15.93
CA PRO A 41 18.61 -11.27 17.33
C PRO A 41 17.32 -10.46 17.46
N ASP A 42 17.23 -9.35 16.73
CA ASP A 42 16.06 -8.48 16.81
C ASP A 42 14.91 -8.93 15.91
N ASN A 43 15.10 -9.91 15.02
CA ASN A 43 14.13 -10.25 13.98
C ASN A 43 13.70 -9.01 13.17
N SER A 44 14.68 -8.26 12.64
CA SER A 44 14.41 -7.07 11.82
C SER A 44 15.50 -6.72 10.83
N PHE A 45 15.17 -5.83 9.89
CA PHE A 45 16.11 -5.14 9.02
C PHE A 45 15.70 -3.68 8.85
N LYS A 46 16.60 -2.84 8.32
CA LYS A 46 16.32 -1.44 8.00
C LYS A 46 16.24 -1.19 6.51
N ALA A 47 15.41 -0.24 6.12
CA ALA A 47 15.26 0.19 4.74
C ALA A 47 15.03 1.70 4.65
N ASP A 48 15.67 2.35 3.68
CA ASP A 48 15.31 3.70 3.25
C ASP A 48 14.71 3.64 1.84
N PHE A 49 13.60 4.34 1.62
CA PHE A 49 12.96 4.37 0.31
C PHE A 49 12.12 5.62 0.10
N TRP A 50 11.93 5.96 -1.18
CA TRP A 50 10.87 6.87 -1.60
C TRP A 50 9.60 6.09 -1.88
N LEU A 51 8.48 6.58 -1.38
CA LEU A 51 7.15 6.10 -1.70
C LEU A 51 6.38 7.22 -2.41
N TRP A 52 5.65 6.90 -3.47
CA TRP A 52 4.81 7.88 -4.15
C TRP A 52 3.44 7.32 -4.53
N PHE A 53 2.52 8.26 -4.70
CA PHE A 53 1.14 8.03 -5.08
C PHE A 53 0.73 9.00 -6.17
N ASN A 54 0.00 8.49 -7.17
CA ASN A 54 -0.69 9.30 -8.16
C ASN A 54 -2.19 9.00 -8.09
N TYR A 55 -3.00 10.01 -7.84
CA TYR A 55 -4.46 9.89 -7.68
C TYR A 55 -5.19 11.14 -8.16
N ARG A 56 -6.49 11.03 -8.48
CA ARG A 56 -7.28 12.17 -8.99
C ARG A 56 -8.12 12.86 -7.93
N ASN A 57 -8.70 12.09 -7.00
CA ASN A 57 -9.58 12.63 -5.99
C ASN A 57 -8.81 13.50 -4.98
N ASP A 58 -9.15 14.79 -4.95
CA ASP A 58 -8.54 15.79 -4.07
C ASP A 58 -8.89 15.63 -2.59
N SER A 59 -9.87 14.78 -2.27
CA SER A 59 -10.26 14.48 -0.90
C SER A 59 -9.39 13.39 -0.25
N LEU A 60 -8.57 12.67 -1.03
CA LEU A 60 -7.67 11.65 -0.50
C LEU A 60 -6.38 12.28 0.03
N ASN A 61 -5.87 11.75 1.15
CA ASN A 61 -4.55 12.11 1.68
C ASN A 61 -3.68 10.86 1.88
N MET A 62 -3.07 10.39 0.79
CA MET A 62 -2.33 9.12 0.79
C MET A 62 -1.06 9.13 1.67
N LEU A 63 -0.46 10.30 1.94
CA LEU A 63 0.75 10.36 2.78
C LEU A 63 0.44 10.15 4.26
N GLU A 64 -0.76 10.53 4.69
CA GLU A 64 -1.24 10.36 6.07
C GLU A 64 -2.00 9.05 6.26
N SER A 65 -2.70 8.56 5.24
CA SER A 65 -3.51 7.33 5.35
C SER A 65 -2.77 6.04 5.02
N THR A 66 -1.48 6.10 4.66
CA THR A 66 -0.68 4.89 4.41
C THR A 66 0.10 4.45 5.64
N GLU A 67 -0.12 3.21 6.06
CA GLU A 67 0.64 2.52 7.12
C GLU A 67 1.66 1.53 6.53
N ILE A 68 2.76 1.31 7.27
CA ILE A 68 3.70 0.21 7.04
C ILE A 68 3.47 -0.86 8.11
N ILE A 69 2.62 -1.85 7.79
CA ILE A 69 2.07 -2.84 8.74
C ILE A 69 3.16 -3.60 9.50
N ASN A 70 4.25 -3.95 8.82
CA ASN A 70 5.33 -4.73 9.42
C ASN A 70 6.47 -3.87 10.01
N ALA A 71 6.27 -2.57 10.21
CA ALA A 71 7.26 -1.71 10.85
C ALA A 71 7.30 -1.90 12.39
N LYS A 72 8.47 -1.62 12.95
CA LYS A 72 8.69 -1.38 14.39
C LYS A 72 8.87 0.12 14.66
N GLU A 73 9.57 0.78 13.75
CA GLU A 73 9.91 2.20 13.80
C GLU A 73 9.75 2.77 12.40
N VAL A 74 9.21 3.99 12.33
CA VAL A 74 8.98 4.71 11.09
C VAL A 74 9.40 6.16 11.30
N GLU A 75 10.30 6.63 10.45
CA GLU A 75 10.63 8.03 10.29
C GLU A 75 10.25 8.48 8.87
N ILE A 76 9.51 9.59 8.79
CA ILE A 76 9.06 10.17 7.53
C ILE A 76 9.81 11.47 7.29
N GLN A 77 10.31 11.64 6.07
CA GLN A 77 11.08 12.80 5.65
C GLN A 77 10.56 13.31 4.31
N ILE A 78 10.61 14.64 4.13
CA ILE A 78 10.36 15.31 2.84
C ILE A 78 8.98 14.94 2.24
N PRO A 79 7.87 15.13 2.97
CA PRO A 79 6.54 14.98 2.38
C PRO A 79 6.29 16.07 1.34
N SER A 80 5.80 15.68 0.17
CA SER A 80 5.40 16.61 -0.88
C SER A 80 4.12 16.14 -1.55
N VAL A 81 3.24 17.09 -1.85
CA VAL A 81 2.06 16.87 -2.68
C VAL A 81 2.01 17.98 -3.72
N GLU A 82 2.05 17.59 -4.99
CA GLU A 82 2.00 18.51 -6.12
C GLU A 82 0.88 18.11 -7.07
N LYS A 83 0.05 19.08 -7.46
CA LYS A 83 -0.95 18.88 -8.52
C LYS A 83 -0.27 19.03 -9.89
N LYS A 84 -0.31 17.98 -10.71
CA LYS A 84 0.15 17.97 -12.11
C LYS A 84 -1.04 17.66 -13.01
N ASN A 85 -1.63 18.69 -13.61
CA ASN A 85 -2.94 18.59 -14.30
C ASN A 85 -3.99 18.03 -13.32
N ASP A 86 -4.71 16.97 -13.68
CA ASP A 86 -5.73 16.36 -12.82
C ASP A 86 -5.16 15.31 -11.85
N ILE A 87 -3.83 15.17 -11.75
CA ILE A 87 -3.17 14.18 -10.89
C ILE A 87 -2.55 14.86 -9.68
N ASN A 88 -2.94 14.42 -8.49
CA ASN A 88 -2.19 14.62 -7.26
C ASN A 88 -1.00 13.66 -7.28
N TRP A 89 0.20 14.21 -7.31
CA TRP A 89 1.44 13.47 -7.14
C TRP A 89 1.94 13.70 -5.72
N ALA A 90 1.78 12.70 -4.87
CA ALA A 90 2.25 12.73 -3.50
C ALA A 90 3.47 11.84 -3.35
N ALA A 91 4.49 12.28 -2.62
CA ALA A 91 5.68 11.49 -2.34
C ALA A 91 6.25 11.82 -0.96
N GLN A 92 6.88 10.83 -0.34
CA GLN A 92 7.71 11.05 0.85
C GLN A 92 8.80 9.98 0.95
N LYS A 93 9.85 10.31 1.69
CA LYS A 93 10.93 9.39 2.02
C LYS A 93 10.66 8.75 3.38
N TYR A 94 10.86 7.44 3.44
CA TYR A 94 10.77 6.65 4.66
C TYR A 94 12.16 6.16 5.07
N GLN A 95 12.41 6.15 6.38
CA GLN A 95 13.45 5.35 7.02
C GLN A 95 12.76 4.46 8.05
N VAL A 96 12.89 3.15 7.92
CA VAL A 96 12.10 2.21 8.72
C VAL A 96 12.93 1.07 9.28
N VAL A 97 12.51 0.58 10.45
CA VAL A 97 12.90 -0.72 10.99
C VAL A 97 11.73 -1.68 10.77
N LEU A 98 11.95 -2.76 10.03
CA LEU A 98 10.92 -3.71 9.61
C LEU A 98 11.09 -5.05 10.33
N LYS A 99 9.99 -5.63 10.82
CA LYS A 99 9.94 -6.97 11.40
C LYS A 99 10.25 -8.01 10.31
N LYS A 100 11.11 -8.97 10.65
CA LYS A 100 11.51 -10.08 9.79
C LYS A 100 11.76 -11.32 10.63
N GLN A 101 10.96 -12.36 10.40
CA GLN A 101 11.24 -13.70 10.92
C GLN A 101 12.22 -14.41 9.99
N TRP A 102 13.41 -14.74 10.48
CA TRP A 102 14.47 -15.38 9.70
C TRP A 102 14.26 -16.89 9.60
N ASN A 103 14.28 -17.44 8.38
CA ASN A 103 14.38 -18.89 8.20
C ASN A 103 15.86 -19.26 8.08
N ILE A 104 16.39 -19.97 9.08
CA ILE A 104 17.79 -20.39 9.16
C ILE A 104 17.94 -21.92 9.06
N GLU A 105 16.91 -22.63 8.59
CA GLU A 105 16.91 -24.10 8.49
C GLU A 105 17.99 -24.64 7.56
N HIS A 106 18.48 -23.82 6.62
CA HIS A 106 19.37 -24.24 5.55
C HIS A 106 20.74 -23.56 5.63
N PHE A 107 21.13 -23.02 6.78
CA PHE A 107 22.40 -22.34 6.95
C PHE A 107 23.59 -23.24 6.54
N PRO A 108 24.60 -22.75 5.78
CA PRO A 108 24.79 -21.37 5.32
C PRO A 108 24.17 -21.05 3.93
N PHE A 109 23.26 -21.88 3.41
CA PHE A 109 22.63 -21.75 2.08
C PHE A 109 21.19 -21.22 2.15
N ASP A 110 20.98 -20.20 2.97
CA ASP A 110 19.64 -19.70 3.28
C ASP A 110 19.00 -18.91 2.12
N LYS A 111 17.66 -18.89 2.15
CA LYS A 111 16.80 -18.04 1.33
C LYS A 111 15.99 -17.14 2.24
N GLN A 112 15.93 -15.86 1.90
CA GLN A 112 15.14 -14.89 2.64
C GLN A 112 14.26 -14.08 1.69
N ASN A 113 13.10 -13.68 2.20
CA ASN A 113 12.21 -12.72 1.58
C ASN A 113 12.10 -11.51 2.50
N LEU A 114 12.64 -10.37 2.11
CA LEU A 114 12.40 -9.12 2.82
C LEU A 114 11.09 -8.52 2.32
N GLU A 115 10.24 -8.11 3.26
CA GLU A 115 8.92 -7.57 2.93
C GLU A 115 8.76 -6.14 3.43
N ILE A 116 8.16 -5.28 2.59
CA ILE A 116 7.61 -3.98 2.99
C ILE A 116 6.12 -4.06 2.68
N PHE A 117 5.28 -3.99 3.72
CA PHE A 117 3.84 -4.14 3.60
C PHE A 117 3.17 -2.79 3.85
N LEU A 118 2.74 -2.16 2.76
CA LEU A 118 2.01 -0.90 2.75
C LEU A 118 0.51 -1.17 2.74
N GLU A 119 -0.26 -0.48 3.56
CA GLU A 119 -1.71 -0.59 3.59
C GLU A 119 -2.35 0.78 3.73
N GLU A 120 -3.50 0.97 3.09
CA GLU A 120 -4.35 2.11 3.37
C GLU A 120 -5.09 1.82 4.69
N ALA A 121 -4.88 2.67 5.70
CA ALA A 121 -5.30 2.42 7.08
C ALA A 121 -6.60 3.12 7.50
N VAL A 122 -7.20 3.95 6.62
CA VAL A 122 -8.33 4.83 6.96
C VAL A 122 -9.56 4.47 6.12
N SER A 123 -9.38 4.37 4.82
CA SER A 123 -10.38 4.10 3.80
C SER A 123 -10.43 2.62 3.49
N ASP A 124 -11.58 1.99 3.72
CA ASP A 124 -11.78 0.62 3.27
C ASP A 124 -11.81 0.52 1.73
N THR A 125 -11.79 -0.70 1.21
CA THR A 125 -11.83 -0.97 -0.24
C THR A 125 -13.15 -0.60 -0.92
N SER A 126 -14.17 -0.15 -0.18
CA SER A 126 -15.34 0.46 -0.78
C SER A 126 -15.03 1.84 -1.34
N ILE A 127 -13.99 2.50 -0.84
CA ILE A 127 -13.58 3.86 -1.20
C ILE A 127 -12.49 3.86 -2.28
N LEU A 128 -11.44 3.04 -2.14
CA LEU A 128 -10.33 3.03 -3.09
C LEU A 128 -9.66 1.67 -3.29
N TYR A 129 -8.92 1.54 -4.39
CA TYR A 129 -7.98 0.44 -4.63
C TYR A 129 -6.60 0.95 -5.03
N LEU A 130 -5.58 0.16 -4.69
CA LEU A 130 -4.19 0.41 -5.08
C LEU A 130 -3.82 -0.32 -6.37
N VAL A 131 -3.18 0.40 -7.29
CA VAL A 131 -2.55 -0.15 -8.50
C VAL A 131 -1.06 0.13 -8.47
N VAL A 132 -0.25 -0.92 -8.57
CA VAL A 132 1.21 -0.79 -8.45
C VAL A 132 1.87 -0.25 -9.72
N ASP A 133 2.77 0.73 -9.57
CA ASP A 133 3.63 1.25 -10.62
C ASP A 133 4.83 0.32 -10.87
N LYS A 134 4.56 -0.90 -11.37
CA LYS A 134 5.61 -1.91 -11.60
C LYS A 134 6.75 -1.39 -12.48
N LYS A 135 6.41 -0.58 -13.50
CA LYS A 135 7.39 0.00 -14.43
C LYS A 135 8.38 0.93 -13.72
N ASN A 136 7.91 1.68 -12.72
CA ASN A 136 8.75 2.67 -12.04
C ASN A 136 9.21 2.26 -10.64
N SER A 137 8.79 1.09 -10.15
CA SER A 137 9.23 0.60 -8.86
C SER A 137 10.47 -0.26 -9.01
N ARG A 138 11.50 -0.03 -8.18
CA ARG A 138 12.79 -0.73 -8.26
C ARG A 138 13.62 -0.53 -7.00
N LEU A 139 14.69 -1.32 -6.85
CA LEU A 139 15.81 -0.96 -5.98
C LEU A 139 16.79 -0.08 -6.74
N ALA A 140 17.52 0.76 -6.03
CA ALA A 140 18.67 1.45 -6.58
C ALA A 140 19.79 0.44 -6.91
N GLU A 141 20.54 0.69 -7.97
CA GLU A 141 21.57 -0.25 -8.47
C GLU A 141 22.68 -0.50 -7.45
N GLN A 142 22.96 0.49 -6.60
CA GLN A 142 23.96 0.41 -5.53
C GLN A 142 23.49 -0.35 -4.28
N VAL A 143 22.22 -0.78 -4.21
CA VAL A 143 21.72 -1.54 -3.05
C VAL A 143 22.45 -2.88 -3.00
N ASN A 144 23.25 -3.06 -1.96
CA ASN A 144 24.01 -4.26 -1.70
C ASN A 144 23.85 -4.65 -0.23
N ILE A 145 23.68 -5.93 0.02
CA ILE A 145 23.55 -6.48 1.37
C ILE A 145 24.71 -7.46 1.55
N GLN A 146 25.60 -7.17 2.50
CA GLN A 146 26.81 -7.98 2.70
C GLN A 146 26.43 -9.45 2.98
N GLY A 147 27.04 -10.37 2.23
CA GLY A 147 26.80 -11.81 2.36
C GLY A 147 25.51 -12.31 1.69
N TRP A 148 24.77 -11.45 0.99
CA TRP A 148 23.51 -11.80 0.32
C TRP A 148 23.52 -11.39 -1.14
N LYS A 149 23.01 -12.27 -2.00
CA LYS A 149 22.71 -11.98 -3.39
C LYS A 149 21.21 -11.78 -3.56
N ILE A 150 20.83 -10.56 -3.97
CA ILE A 150 19.45 -10.25 -4.37
C ILE A 150 19.13 -11.02 -5.65
N ARG A 151 17.96 -11.68 -5.66
CA ARG A 151 17.49 -12.55 -6.75
C ARG A 151 16.32 -11.92 -7.50
N SER A 152 15.39 -11.31 -6.79
CA SER A 152 14.26 -10.62 -7.42
C SER A 152 13.74 -9.49 -6.54
N PHE A 153 12.99 -8.62 -7.19
CA PHE A 153 12.22 -7.54 -6.61
C PHE A 153 10.84 -7.55 -7.23
N GLU A 154 9.82 -7.56 -6.40
CA GLU A 154 8.44 -7.57 -6.83
C GLU A 154 7.62 -6.62 -5.98
N ILE A 155 6.68 -5.94 -6.61
CA ILE A 155 5.63 -5.16 -5.92
C ILE A 155 4.28 -5.60 -6.48
N ASN A 156 3.35 -5.95 -5.59
CA ASN A 156 2.00 -6.39 -5.95
C ASN A 156 0.98 -5.69 -5.06
N SER A 157 -0.18 -5.34 -5.61
CA SER A 157 -1.31 -4.86 -4.81
C SER A 157 -2.29 -5.98 -4.51
N GLY A 158 -3.08 -5.79 -3.46
CA GLY A 158 -4.10 -6.73 -3.03
C GLY A 158 -5.06 -6.09 -2.03
N VAL A 159 -5.83 -6.94 -1.36
CA VAL A 159 -6.77 -6.55 -0.32
C VAL A 159 -6.48 -7.38 0.93
N SER A 160 -6.36 -6.71 2.08
CA SER A 160 -6.31 -7.36 3.38
C SER A 160 -7.73 -7.45 3.93
N LEU A 161 -8.17 -8.66 4.28
CA LEU A 161 -9.45 -8.90 4.94
C LEU A 161 -9.23 -9.07 6.44
N TYR A 162 -9.99 -8.35 7.24
CA TYR A 162 -9.98 -8.45 8.69
C TYR A 162 -11.37 -8.85 9.19
N HIS A 163 -11.43 -9.85 10.06
CA HIS A 163 -12.66 -10.30 10.74
C HIS A 163 -13.02 -9.39 11.93
N THR A 164 -12.95 -8.08 11.69
CA THR A 164 -13.34 -7.02 12.63
C THR A 164 -13.69 -5.79 11.81
N THR A 165 -14.62 -4.99 12.31
CA THR A 165 -14.96 -3.69 11.72
C THR A 165 -14.09 -2.55 12.27
N TYR A 166 -13.16 -2.86 13.18
CA TYR A 166 -12.43 -1.87 13.98
C TYR A 166 -13.36 -0.91 14.76
N GLY A 167 -14.60 -1.31 15.02
CA GLY A 167 -15.59 -0.46 15.67
C GLY A 167 -16.27 0.54 14.73
N ASP A 168 -16.04 0.45 13.41
CA ASP A 168 -16.80 1.21 12.42
C ASP A 168 -18.30 0.88 12.55
N PRO A 169 -19.17 1.89 12.78
CA PRO A 169 -20.60 1.68 13.01
C PRO A 169 -21.39 1.36 11.73
N VAL A 170 -20.82 1.53 10.54
CA VAL A 170 -21.49 1.23 9.26
C VAL A 170 -21.07 -0.12 8.67
N LEU A 171 -19.96 -0.70 9.13
CA LEU A 171 -19.52 -2.03 8.72
C LEU A 171 -20.15 -3.14 9.58
N SER A 172 -20.19 -4.35 9.05
CA SER A 172 -20.71 -5.53 9.75
C SER A 172 -19.79 -6.72 9.60
N GLY A 173 -19.29 -7.25 10.72
CA GLY A 173 -18.47 -8.47 10.80
C GLY A 173 -17.03 -8.32 10.33
N GLU A 174 -16.78 -7.66 9.20
CA GLU A 174 -15.48 -7.62 8.54
C GLU A 174 -15.16 -6.22 7.99
N SER A 175 -13.89 -5.97 7.73
CA SER A 175 -13.36 -4.81 7.02
C SER A 175 -12.31 -5.26 6.01
N ALA A 176 -12.11 -4.46 4.96
CA ALA A 176 -11.19 -4.79 3.89
C ALA A 176 -10.41 -3.56 3.46
N TYR A 177 -9.08 -3.62 3.44
CA TYR A 177 -8.21 -2.50 3.12
C TYR A 177 -7.29 -2.79 1.94
N ALA A 178 -7.06 -1.79 1.10
CA ALA A 178 -6.19 -1.94 -0.06
C ALA A 178 -4.73 -1.90 0.37
N HIS A 179 -3.91 -2.81 -0.16
CA HIS A 179 -2.50 -2.88 0.18
C HIS A 179 -1.58 -2.98 -1.04
N ALA A 180 -0.31 -2.65 -0.82
CA ALA A 180 0.79 -2.94 -1.72
C ALA A 180 1.93 -3.62 -0.94
N LYS A 181 2.35 -4.79 -1.41
CA LYS A 181 3.42 -5.58 -0.80
C LYS A 181 4.63 -5.60 -1.71
N VAL A 182 5.77 -5.22 -1.16
CA VAL A 182 7.08 -5.34 -1.80
C VAL A 182 7.76 -6.59 -1.26
N GLN A 183 8.32 -7.40 -2.15
CA GLN A 183 9.06 -8.61 -1.81
C GLN A 183 10.43 -8.60 -2.48
N ILE A 184 11.47 -8.83 -1.69
CA ILE A 184 12.86 -8.90 -2.16
C ILE A 184 13.41 -10.26 -1.76
N TRP A 185 13.54 -11.13 -2.75
CA TRP A 185 14.10 -12.45 -2.55
C TRP A 185 15.62 -12.39 -2.62
N MET A 186 16.28 -13.01 -1.65
CA MET A 186 17.73 -13.09 -1.60
C MET A 186 18.20 -14.48 -1.13
N THR A 187 19.40 -14.84 -1.56
CA THR A 187 20.09 -16.05 -1.14
C THR A 187 21.42 -15.67 -0.52
N THR A 188 21.96 -16.48 0.38
CA THR A 188 23.34 -16.29 0.82
C THR A 188 24.29 -16.28 -0.37
N GLN A 189 25.28 -15.40 -0.33
CA GLN A 189 26.35 -15.34 -1.30
C GLN A 189 27.50 -16.16 -0.73
N SER A 190 27.67 -17.39 -1.24
CA SER A 190 28.86 -18.19 -0.88
C SER A 190 30.11 -17.46 -1.36
N THR A 191 30.89 -16.98 -0.41
CA THR A 191 32.28 -16.57 -0.61
C THR A 191 33.17 -17.60 0.09
N SER A 192 33.07 -18.88 -0.27
CA SER A 192 34.12 -19.85 0.07
C SER A 192 34.92 -20.19 -1.18
N PRO A 193 36.23 -19.85 -1.23
CA PRO A 193 37.19 -20.43 -2.17
C PRO A 193 37.73 -21.79 -1.68
N TRP A 194 37.14 -22.37 -0.63
CA TRP A 194 37.46 -23.69 -0.09
C TRP A 194 36.28 -24.65 -0.26
#